data_AF-A0A6P4XL23-F1
#
_entry.id   AF-A0A6P4XL23-F1
#
_cell.length_a   1.000
_cell.length_b   1.000
_cell.length_c   1.000
_cell.angle_alpha   90.00
_cell.angle_beta   90.00
_cell.angle_gamma   90.00
#
_symmetry.space_group_name_H-M   'P 1'
#
loop_
_entity.id
_entity.type
_entity.pdbx_description
1 polymer ?
#
loop_
_entity_poly.entity_id
_entity_poly.type
_entity_poly.pdbx_seq_one_letter_code
_entity_poly.pdbx_strand_id
1 'polypeptide(L)'
;MAKMMVCVLAVFCGLLYSTTAVPVTTVAPGTTVTQALEASLQKTAHVLALTIEAYGSINTVHFSGTASYPDETVRTLPDPDDFITATDIETSAMQDSEVLTTLKAHLHAFERHLETVELEELTLAQDDTTGQVQGVYEQVANVHTKTTELQTSLATTANVMGHTFDNTNEEVNPNPNLDEWSKTLHAYLTFRDYVTFLSNLERVFAELVERESVA
;
A
#
# COMPACT_ATOMS: atom_id res chain seq x y z
N MET A 1 -7.30 23.69 62.77
CA MET A 1 -6.46 23.02 61.76
C MET A 1 -7.35 22.10 60.94
N ALA A 2 -7.81 22.57 59.77
CA ALA A 2 -8.70 21.81 58.90
C ALA A 2 -7.85 20.92 57.97
N LYS A 3 -8.10 19.61 57.99
CA LYS A 3 -7.52 18.65 57.06
C LYS A 3 -8.29 18.73 55.74
N MET A 4 -7.67 19.26 54.68
CA MET A 4 -8.20 19.14 53.32
C MET A 4 -8.00 17.71 52.84
N MET A 5 -9.13 17.04 52.59
CA MET A 5 -9.23 15.73 51.99
C MET A 5 -9.21 15.92 50.46
N VAL A 6 -8.11 15.53 49.82
CA VAL A 6 -7.98 15.53 48.36
C VAL A 6 -8.58 14.21 47.85
N CYS A 7 -9.77 14.28 47.27
CA CYS A 7 -10.33 13.20 46.47
C CYS A 7 -9.58 13.16 45.14
N VAL A 8 -8.67 12.21 44.99
CA VAL A 8 -8.11 11.84 43.69
C VAL A 8 -9.22 11.10 42.93
N LEU A 9 -9.93 11.83 42.05
CA LEU A 9 -10.80 11.20 41.07
C LEU A 9 -9.89 10.49 40.05
N ALA A 10 -9.86 9.16 40.12
CA ALA A 10 -9.36 8.34 39.04
C ALA A 10 -10.28 8.56 37.82
N VAL A 11 -9.79 9.32 36.85
CA VAL A 11 -10.37 9.37 35.50
C VAL A 11 -10.06 8.01 34.88
N PHE A 12 -11.00 7.08 35.02
CA PHE A 12 -11.06 5.91 34.16
C PHE A 12 -11.30 6.43 32.75
N CYS A 13 -10.22 6.54 31.96
CA CYS A 13 -10.30 6.61 30.51
C CYS A 13 -10.98 5.32 30.05
N GLY A 14 -12.30 5.37 29.92
CA GLY A 14 -13.04 4.39 29.17
C GLY A 14 -12.48 4.39 27.76
N LEU A 15 -11.73 3.34 27.44
CA LEU A 15 -11.50 2.87 26.08
C LEU A 15 -12.88 2.54 25.51
N LEU A 16 -13.58 3.58 25.06
CA LEU A 16 -14.64 3.45 24.08
C LEU A 16 -13.91 2.99 22.83
N TYR A 17 -13.99 1.68 22.57
CA TYR A 17 -13.75 1.10 21.25
C TYR A 17 -14.60 1.90 20.27
N SER A 18 -13.99 2.90 19.65
CA SER A 18 -14.57 3.54 18.48
C SER A 18 -14.49 2.49 17.40
N THR A 19 -15.57 1.74 17.23
CA THR A 19 -15.89 1.15 15.93
C THR A 19 -16.14 2.34 15.01
N THR A 20 -15.07 2.98 14.53
CA THR A 20 -15.17 3.92 13.42
C THR A 20 -15.78 3.10 12.30
N ALA A 21 -17.08 3.32 12.05
CA ALA A 21 -17.76 2.78 10.90
C ALA A 21 -16.92 3.20 9.69
N VAL A 22 -16.20 2.24 9.11
CA VAL A 22 -15.33 2.54 7.98
C VAL A 22 -16.26 3.04 6.88
N PRO A 23 -16.01 4.23 6.30
CA PRO A 23 -16.89 4.76 5.27
C PRO A 23 -16.96 3.74 4.14
N VAL A 24 -18.18 3.27 3.85
CA VAL A 24 -18.44 2.49 2.64
C VAL A 24 -18.14 3.42 1.47
N THR A 25 -17.21 3.01 0.61
CA THR A 25 -16.88 3.78 -0.58
C THR A 25 -18.13 3.92 -1.44
N THR A 26 -18.67 5.14 -1.53
CA THR A 26 -19.88 5.42 -2.30
C THR A 26 -19.54 5.49 -3.78
N VAL A 27 -20.31 4.76 -4.60
CA VAL A 27 -20.21 4.82 -6.06
C VAL A 27 -20.98 6.05 -6.55
N ALA A 28 -20.37 6.88 -7.39
CA ALA A 28 -21.07 7.99 -8.01
C ALA A 28 -22.20 7.46 -8.92
N PRO A 29 -23.44 8.02 -8.84
CA PRO A 29 -24.55 7.54 -9.65
C PRO A 29 -24.21 7.55 -11.14
N GLY A 30 -24.40 6.42 -11.82
CA GLY A 30 -24.17 6.29 -13.27
C GLY A 30 -22.75 5.92 -13.70
N THR A 31 -21.84 5.62 -12.77
CA THR A 31 -20.52 5.06 -13.09
C THR A 31 -20.67 3.66 -13.70
N THR A 32 -20.11 3.42 -14.89
CA THR A 32 -20.10 2.09 -15.51
C THR A 32 -18.93 1.23 -15.02
N VAL A 33 -19.02 -0.09 -15.19
CA VAL A 33 -17.92 -1.03 -14.87
C VAL A 33 -16.65 -0.64 -15.63
N THR A 34 -16.75 -0.41 -16.94
CA THR A 34 -15.62 0.02 -17.79
C THR A 34 -14.97 1.31 -17.27
N GLN A 35 -15.76 2.33 -16.90
CA GLN A 35 -15.22 3.59 -16.37
C GLN A 35 -14.47 3.39 -15.04
N ALA A 36 -14.97 2.53 -14.16
CA ALA A 36 -14.32 2.22 -12.89
C ALA A 36 -13.00 1.45 -13.09
N LEU A 37 -12.99 0.48 -14.03
CA LEU A 37 -11.81 -0.27 -14.41
C LEU A 37 -10.74 0.63 -15.05
N GLU A 38 -11.12 1.49 -15.99
CA GLU A 38 -10.22 2.47 -16.62
C GLU A 38 -9.61 3.43 -15.59
N ALA A 39 -10.41 3.91 -14.63
CA ALA A 39 -9.91 4.76 -13.55
C ALA A 39 -8.89 4.02 -12.67
N SER A 40 -9.15 2.76 -12.32
CA SER A 40 -8.22 1.93 -11.54
C SER A 40 -6.94 1.59 -12.32
N LEU A 41 -7.04 1.38 -13.63
CA LEU A 41 -5.90 1.19 -14.52
C LEU A 41 -5.01 2.44 -14.54
N GLN A 42 -5.58 3.62 -14.81
CA GLN A 42 -4.85 4.89 -14.82
C GLN A 42 -4.20 5.18 -13.47
N LYS A 43 -4.91 4.89 -12.38
CA LYS A 43 -4.39 5.05 -11.02
C LYS A 43 -3.20 4.12 -10.78
N THR A 44 -3.31 2.85 -11.17
CA THR A 44 -2.23 1.86 -11.04
C THR A 44 -0.99 2.31 -11.80
N ALA A 45 -1.12 2.73 -13.05
CA ALA A 45 -0.01 3.25 -13.86
C ALA A 45 0.67 4.47 -13.20
N HIS A 46 -0.12 5.36 -12.59
CA HIS A 46 0.41 6.51 -11.87
C HIS A 46 1.19 6.09 -10.61
N VAL A 47 0.64 5.19 -9.78
CA VAL A 47 1.35 4.68 -8.59
C VAL A 47 2.63 3.94 -9.00
N LEU A 48 2.59 3.16 -10.09
CA LEU A 48 3.74 2.44 -10.63
C LEU A 48 4.87 3.42 -11.00
N ALA A 49 4.57 4.50 -11.71
CA ALA A 49 5.56 5.49 -12.08
C ALA A 49 6.25 6.14 -10.86
N LEU A 50 5.46 6.51 -9.83
CA LEU A 50 5.99 7.05 -8.58
C LEU A 50 6.84 6.03 -7.82
N THR A 51 6.42 4.77 -7.82
CA THR A 51 7.12 3.68 -7.13
C THR A 51 8.47 3.40 -7.80
N ILE A 52 8.53 3.41 -9.14
CA ILE A 52 9.79 3.27 -9.89
C ILE A 52 10.75 4.41 -9.57
N GLU A 53 10.26 5.65 -9.49
CA GLU A 53 11.08 6.81 -9.13
C GLU A 53 11.63 6.69 -7.70
N ALA A 54 10.77 6.40 -6.72
CA ALA A 54 11.16 6.20 -5.34
C ALA A 54 12.17 5.05 -5.17
N TYR A 55 11.95 3.93 -5.86
CA TYR A 55 12.87 2.79 -5.86
C TYR A 55 14.26 3.18 -6.38
N GLY A 56 14.30 3.96 -7.48
CA GLY A 56 15.55 4.50 -8.02
C GLY A 56 16.29 5.41 -7.03
N SER A 57 15.56 6.26 -6.31
CA SER A 57 16.12 7.14 -5.27
C SER A 57 16.63 6.35 -4.07
N ILE A 58 15.86 5.38 -3.55
CA ILE A 58 16.29 4.48 -2.47
C ILE A 58 17.62 3.80 -2.84
N ASN A 59 17.68 3.21 -4.04
CA ASN A 59 18.90 2.57 -4.53
C ASN A 59 20.08 3.54 -4.64
N THR A 60 19.84 4.77 -5.12
CA THR A 60 20.89 5.78 -5.30
C THR A 60 21.38 6.34 -3.96
N VAL A 61 20.49 6.66 -3.04
CA VAL A 61 20.84 7.32 -1.78
C VAL A 61 21.42 6.33 -0.78
N HIS A 62 20.79 5.17 -0.61
CA HIS A 62 21.16 4.21 0.45
C HIS A 62 22.22 3.19 0.03
N PHE A 63 22.33 2.88 -1.27
CA PHE A 63 23.19 1.79 -1.75
C PHE A 63 24.28 2.22 -2.73
N SER A 64 24.30 3.47 -3.21
CA SER A 64 25.38 3.91 -4.12
C SER A 64 26.74 3.84 -3.43
N GLY A 65 27.72 3.23 -4.10
CA GLY A 65 29.07 3.05 -3.57
C GLY A 65 29.25 1.83 -2.64
N THR A 66 28.21 1.05 -2.37
CA THR A 66 28.35 -0.26 -1.72
C THR A 66 28.87 -1.30 -2.72
N ALA A 67 29.77 -2.20 -2.30
CA ALA A 67 30.36 -3.23 -3.17
C ALA A 67 29.40 -4.42 -3.44
N SER A 68 28.25 -4.42 -2.78
CA SER A 68 27.28 -5.51 -2.79
C SER A 68 25.89 -4.91 -2.70
N TYR A 69 25.17 -4.97 -3.82
CA TYR A 69 23.74 -4.73 -3.86
C TYR A 69 23.01 -5.71 -2.93
N PRO A 70 21.82 -5.33 -2.43
CA PRO A 70 20.93 -6.25 -1.74
C PRO A 70 20.77 -7.56 -2.51
N ASP A 71 20.76 -8.69 -1.79
CA ASP A 71 20.48 -9.98 -2.39
C ASP A 71 19.05 -10.00 -2.93
N GLU A 72 18.92 -9.98 -4.26
CA GLU A 72 17.62 -9.95 -4.94
C GLU A 72 16.80 -11.24 -4.73
N THR A 73 17.40 -12.30 -4.18
CA THR A 73 16.69 -13.54 -3.86
C THR A 73 15.87 -13.44 -2.57
N VAL A 74 16.12 -12.44 -1.72
CA VAL A 74 15.29 -12.19 -0.53
C VAL A 74 13.95 -11.62 -0.97
N ARG A 75 12.85 -12.31 -0.67
CA ARG A 75 11.48 -11.87 -0.97
C ARG A 75 10.85 -11.18 0.24
N THR A 76 10.03 -10.16 0.00
CA THR A 76 9.06 -9.64 0.98
C THR A 76 7.70 -10.29 0.76
N LEU A 77 6.79 -10.11 1.73
CA LEU A 77 5.40 -10.54 1.56
C LEU A 77 4.60 -9.37 0.98
N PRO A 78 3.63 -9.62 0.08
CA PRO A 78 3.28 -10.92 -0.52
C PRO A 78 4.31 -11.43 -1.54
N ASP A 79 4.44 -12.76 -1.66
CA ASP A 79 5.40 -13.39 -2.58
C ASP A 79 4.97 -13.13 -4.04
N PRO A 80 5.88 -12.68 -4.93
CA PRO A 80 5.57 -12.51 -6.36
C PRO A 80 4.98 -13.73 -7.05
N ASP A 81 5.28 -14.94 -6.57
CA ASP A 81 4.72 -16.18 -7.12
C ASP A 81 3.21 -16.35 -6.82
N ASP A 82 2.68 -15.61 -5.84
CA ASP A 82 1.25 -15.62 -5.48
C ASP A 82 0.45 -14.54 -6.22
N PHE A 83 1.08 -13.70 -7.05
CA PHE A 83 0.40 -12.61 -7.74
C PHE A 83 -0.53 -13.12 -8.85
N ILE A 84 -1.76 -12.59 -8.88
CA ILE A 84 -2.66 -12.77 -10.02
C ILE A 84 -2.02 -12.16 -11.27
N THR A 85 -2.09 -12.90 -12.36
CA THR A 85 -1.59 -12.51 -13.67
C THR A 85 -2.73 -12.17 -14.62
N ALA A 86 -2.44 -11.43 -15.70
CA ALA A 86 -3.42 -11.21 -16.77
C ALA A 86 -3.89 -12.52 -17.41
N THR A 87 -3.00 -13.53 -17.50
CA THR A 87 -3.35 -14.85 -18.02
C THR A 87 -4.43 -15.55 -17.19
N ASP A 88 -4.46 -15.36 -15.87
CA ASP A 88 -5.52 -15.90 -15.01
C ASP A 88 -6.89 -15.29 -15.35
N ILE A 89 -6.90 -14.04 -15.82
CA ILE A 89 -8.10 -13.33 -16.28
C ILE A 89 -8.49 -13.79 -17.69
N GLU A 90 -7.54 -13.78 -18.64
CA GLU A 90 -7.73 -14.19 -20.05
C GLU A 90 -8.34 -15.60 -20.13
N THR A 91 -7.84 -16.52 -19.31
CA THR A 91 -8.30 -17.91 -19.28
C THR A 91 -9.56 -18.13 -18.45
N SER A 92 -10.08 -17.07 -17.80
CA SER A 92 -11.19 -17.15 -16.84
C SER A 92 -10.94 -18.21 -15.76
N ALA A 93 -9.68 -18.36 -15.35
CA ALA A 93 -9.29 -19.30 -14.30
C ALA A 93 -9.83 -18.89 -12.93
N MET A 94 -10.15 -17.61 -12.75
CA MET A 94 -10.68 -17.03 -11.52
C MET A 94 -11.97 -16.25 -11.76
N GLN A 95 -12.85 -16.23 -10.75
CA GLN A 95 -14.04 -15.35 -10.77
C GLN A 95 -13.66 -13.91 -10.43
N ASP A 96 -14.37 -12.93 -10.96
CA ASP A 96 -14.09 -11.50 -10.73
C ASP A 96 -14.07 -11.12 -9.25
N SER A 97 -14.97 -11.70 -8.45
CA SER A 97 -15.00 -11.52 -7.00
C SER A 97 -13.72 -12.03 -6.34
N GLU A 98 -13.20 -13.16 -6.79
CA GLU A 98 -11.97 -13.77 -6.30
C GLU A 98 -10.76 -12.93 -6.71
N VAL A 99 -10.70 -12.50 -7.97
CA VAL A 99 -9.66 -11.61 -8.50
C VAL A 99 -9.58 -10.35 -7.65
N LEU A 100 -10.69 -9.61 -7.53
CA LEU A 100 -10.69 -8.34 -6.81
C LEU A 100 -10.39 -8.51 -5.32
N THR A 101 -10.82 -9.61 -4.70
CA THR A 101 -10.54 -9.92 -3.28
C THR A 101 -9.05 -10.14 -3.05
N THR A 102 -8.41 -10.94 -3.90
CA THR A 102 -6.97 -11.22 -3.82
C THR A 102 -6.15 -9.97 -4.14
N LEU A 103 -6.52 -9.19 -5.17
CA LEU A 103 -5.88 -7.91 -5.47
C LEU A 103 -5.97 -6.95 -4.27
N LYS A 104 -7.13 -6.91 -3.60
CA LYS A 104 -7.31 -6.11 -2.39
C LYS A 104 -6.40 -6.60 -1.27
N ALA A 105 -6.31 -7.91 -1.03
CA ALA A 105 -5.46 -8.47 0.01
C ALA A 105 -3.98 -8.12 -0.23
N HIS A 106 -3.47 -8.28 -1.45
CA HIS A 106 -2.09 -7.93 -1.79
C HIS A 106 -1.83 -6.43 -1.67
N LEU A 107 -2.73 -5.59 -2.19
CA LEU A 107 -2.61 -4.13 -2.08
C LEU A 107 -2.70 -3.65 -0.63
N HIS A 108 -3.45 -4.34 0.23
CA HIS A 108 -3.47 -4.07 1.66
C HIS A 108 -2.15 -4.43 2.33
N ALA A 109 -1.60 -5.62 2.05
CA ALA A 109 -0.31 -6.02 2.58
C ALA A 109 0.81 -5.01 2.19
N PHE A 110 0.87 -4.61 0.92
CA PHE A 110 1.83 -3.60 0.47
C PHE A 110 1.63 -2.24 1.15
N GLU A 111 0.39 -1.81 1.38
CA GLU A 111 0.14 -0.57 2.12
C GLU A 111 0.68 -0.62 3.55
N ARG A 112 0.52 -1.75 4.24
CA ARG A 112 1.11 -1.95 5.59
C ARG A 112 2.64 -1.87 5.58
N HIS A 113 3.27 -2.46 4.55
CA HIS A 113 4.72 -2.38 4.37
C HIS A 113 5.16 -0.94 4.06
N LEU A 114 4.43 -0.22 3.21
CA LEU A 114 4.72 1.18 2.87
C LEU A 114 4.56 2.10 4.09
N GLU A 115 3.55 1.90 4.94
CA GLU A 115 3.42 2.64 6.20
C GLU A 115 4.64 2.42 7.11
N THR A 116 5.12 1.17 7.20
CA THR A 116 6.32 0.85 7.98
C THR A 116 7.56 1.53 7.41
N VAL A 117 7.77 1.42 6.09
CA VAL A 117 8.92 2.02 5.38
C VAL A 117 8.89 3.54 5.48
N GLU A 118 7.71 4.18 5.41
CA GLU A 118 7.57 5.63 5.61
C GLU A 118 8.09 6.06 6.99
N LEU A 119 7.69 5.36 8.05
CA LEU A 119 8.13 5.66 9.42
C LEU A 119 9.63 5.39 9.62
N GLU A 120 10.16 4.35 8.96
CA GLU A 120 11.59 4.04 8.97
C GLU A 120 12.42 5.12 8.27
N GLU A 121 12.03 5.54 7.06
CA GLU A 121 12.68 6.61 6.31
C GLU A 121 12.56 7.96 7.01
N LEU A 122 11.43 8.25 7.66
CA LEU A 122 11.30 9.44 8.52
C LEU A 122 12.32 9.44 9.65
N THR A 123 12.57 8.28 10.24
CA THR A 123 13.58 8.13 11.31
C THR A 123 14.98 8.38 10.76
N LEU A 124 15.31 7.85 9.58
CA LEU A 124 16.60 8.09 8.92
C LEU A 124 16.80 9.56 8.51
N ALA A 125 15.73 10.20 8.03
CA ALA A 125 15.76 11.60 7.60
C ALA A 125 16.03 12.59 8.74
N GLN A 126 15.71 12.24 10.00
CA GLN A 126 15.98 13.10 11.16
C GLN A 126 17.48 13.33 11.39
N ASP A 127 18.32 12.36 11.02
CA ASP A 127 19.77 12.43 11.17
C ASP A 127 20.47 12.87 9.86
N ASP A 128 19.71 13.16 8.79
CA ASP A 128 20.24 13.53 7.48
C ASP A 128 20.68 14.99 7.40
N THR A 129 21.99 15.19 7.21
CA THR A 129 22.59 16.53 7.04
C THR A 129 22.68 16.99 5.58
N THR A 130 22.41 16.09 4.63
CA THR A 130 22.54 16.33 3.18
C THR A 130 21.20 16.65 2.51
N GLY A 131 20.09 16.26 3.14
CA GLY A 131 18.73 16.39 2.61
C GLY A 131 18.36 15.32 1.57
N GLN A 132 19.26 14.38 1.27
CA GLN A 132 19.02 13.32 0.30
C GLN A 132 18.04 12.26 0.83
N VAL A 133 18.16 11.88 2.11
CA VAL A 133 17.25 10.92 2.77
C VAL A 133 15.89 11.57 3.01
N GLN A 134 15.85 12.87 3.33
CA GLN A 134 14.60 13.63 3.39
C GLN A 134 13.82 13.55 2.05
N GLY A 135 14.53 13.67 0.93
CA GLY A 135 13.91 13.51 -0.40
C GLY A 135 13.37 12.09 -0.66
N VAL A 136 14.06 11.05 -0.17
CA VAL A 136 13.57 9.66 -0.24
C VAL A 136 12.30 9.49 0.59
N TYR A 137 12.29 9.98 1.84
CA TYR A 137 11.11 9.95 2.71
C TYR A 137 9.89 10.60 2.04
N GLU A 138 10.05 11.78 1.43
CA GLU A 138 8.94 12.47 0.76
C GLU A 138 8.37 11.68 -0.42
N GLN A 139 9.24 10.99 -1.18
CA GLN A 139 8.81 10.10 -2.26
C GLN A 139 8.08 8.87 -1.73
N VAL A 140 8.57 8.25 -0.66
CA VAL A 140 7.93 7.11 0.00
C VAL A 140 6.54 7.49 0.53
N ALA A 141 6.43 8.60 1.26
CA ALA A 141 5.15 9.09 1.79
C ALA A 141 4.14 9.40 0.67
N ASN A 142 4.61 9.93 -0.47
CA ASN A 142 3.77 10.15 -1.64
C ASN A 142 3.26 8.82 -2.23
N VAL A 143 4.14 7.81 -2.37
CA VAL A 143 3.74 6.47 -2.86
C VAL A 143 2.74 5.81 -1.91
N HIS A 144 2.96 5.89 -0.59
CA HIS A 144 2.02 5.39 0.40
C HIS A 144 0.64 6.05 0.25
N THR A 145 0.59 7.39 0.22
CA THR A 145 -0.67 8.14 0.03
C THR A 145 -1.40 7.70 -1.25
N LYS A 146 -0.68 7.56 -2.37
CA LYS A 146 -1.27 7.13 -3.64
C LYS A 146 -1.72 5.68 -3.65
N THR A 147 -1.08 4.83 -2.85
CA THR A 147 -1.50 3.44 -2.62
C THR A 147 -2.84 3.38 -1.89
N THR A 148 -3.06 4.20 -0.86
CA THR A 148 -4.37 4.31 -0.18
C THR A 148 -5.46 4.80 -1.14
N GLU A 149 -5.15 5.76 -2.02
CA GLU A 149 -6.07 6.21 -3.06
C GLU A 149 -6.39 5.10 -4.08
N LEU A 150 -5.41 4.24 -4.42
CA LEU A 150 -5.61 3.08 -5.29
C LEU A 150 -6.51 2.02 -4.64
N GLN A 151 -6.35 1.75 -3.34
CA GLN A 151 -7.27 0.87 -2.60
C GLN A 151 -8.71 1.36 -2.67
N THR A 152 -8.92 2.67 -2.56
CA THR A 152 -10.24 3.28 -2.70
C THR A 152 -10.80 3.06 -4.11
N SER A 153 -9.98 3.23 -5.15
CA SER A 153 -10.37 2.97 -6.55
C SER A 153 -10.76 1.51 -6.78
N LEU A 154 -9.99 0.57 -6.23
CA LEU A 154 -10.30 -0.85 -6.29
C LEU A 154 -11.63 -1.17 -5.58
N ALA A 155 -11.89 -0.56 -4.42
CA ALA A 155 -13.16 -0.72 -3.71
C ALA A 155 -14.35 -0.15 -4.48
N THR A 156 -14.19 1.01 -5.14
CA THR A 156 -15.21 1.54 -6.04
C THR A 156 -15.49 0.58 -7.19
N THR A 157 -14.44 0.04 -7.82
CA THR A 157 -14.55 -0.91 -8.92
C THR A 157 -15.33 -2.15 -8.51
N ALA A 158 -14.96 -2.74 -7.36
CA ALA A 158 -15.66 -3.90 -6.83
C ALA A 158 -17.14 -3.60 -6.55
N ASN A 159 -17.45 -2.46 -5.93
CA ASN A 159 -18.84 -2.07 -5.66
C ASN A 159 -19.65 -1.89 -6.97
N VAL A 160 -19.06 -1.32 -8.02
CA VAL A 160 -19.69 -1.19 -9.34
C VAL A 160 -19.95 -2.55 -9.98
N MET A 161 -19.05 -3.52 -9.77
CA MET A 161 -19.20 -4.91 -10.21
C MET A 161 -20.13 -5.74 -9.31
N GLY A 162 -20.72 -5.14 -8.27
CA GLY A 162 -21.65 -5.82 -7.36
C GLY A 162 -20.99 -6.59 -6.21
N HIS A 163 -19.73 -6.29 -5.90
CA HIS A 163 -18.97 -6.89 -4.81
C HIS A 163 -18.69 -5.86 -3.71
N THR A 164 -19.18 -6.12 -2.50
CA THR A 164 -18.91 -5.27 -1.34
C THR A 164 -17.62 -5.69 -0.66
N PHE A 165 -16.73 -4.72 -0.42
CA PHE A 165 -15.51 -4.93 0.34
C PHE A 165 -15.58 -4.35 1.74
N ASP A 166 -15.17 -5.15 2.73
CA ASP A 166 -14.99 -4.69 4.10
C ASP A 166 -13.59 -4.09 4.27
N ASN A 167 -13.49 -2.83 4.66
CA ASN A 167 -12.23 -2.09 4.77
C ASN A 167 -11.61 -2.22 6.17
N THR A 168 -11.75 -3.39 6.81
CA THR A 168 -11.09 -3.65 8.09
C THR A 168 -9.59 -3.77 7.88
N ASN A 169 -8.87 -2.77 8.38
CA ASN A 169 -7.41 -2.72 8.34
C ASN A 169 -6.84 -3.40 9.60
N GLU A 170 -5.85 -4.27 9.42
CA GLU A 170 -5.05 -4.76 10.54
C GLU A 170 -4.01 -3.69 10.96
N GLU A 171 -3.83 -3.49 12.27
CA GLU A 171 -2.90 -2.51 12.81
C GLU A 171 -1.44 -2.92 12.52
N VAL A 172 -0.60 -1.95 12.12
CA VAL A 172 0.85 -2.16 11.90
C VAL A 172 1.55 -1.68 13.13
N ASN A 173 2.44 -2.53 13.61
CA ASN A 173 3.33 -2.17 14.69
C ASN A 173 4.76 -2.24 14.13
N PRO A 174 5.31 -1.11 13.63
CA PRO A 174 6.65 -1.10 13.10
C PRO A 174 7.62 -1.48 14.22
N ASN A 175 8.71 -2.19 13.90
CA ASN A 175 9.74 -2.47 14.90
C ASN A 175 10.72 -1.30 14.96
N PRO A 176 10.65 -0.42 15.99
CA PRO A 176 11.47 0.79 16.03
C PRO A 176 12.97 0.51 16.23
N ASN A 177 13.34 -0.73 16.59
CA ASN A 177 14.70 -1.11 16.98
C ASN A 177 15.54 -1.69 15.84
N LEU A 178 15.11 -1.57 14.58
CA LEU A 178 15.92 -1.97 13.44
C LEU A 178 17.12 -1.00 13.26
N ASP A 179 18.27 -1.56 12.92
CA ASP A 179 19.43 -0.77 12.48
C ASP A 179 19.18 -0.11 11.12
N GLU A 180 20.00 0.89 10.78
CA GLU A 180 19.89 1.65 9.53
C GLU A 180 19.96 0.77 8.28
N TRP A 181 20.86 -0.22 8.27
CA TRP A 181 20.97 -1.16 7.15
C TRP A 181 19.68 -1.97 6.96
N SER A 182 19.09 -2.45 8.05
CA SER A 182 17.87 -3.24 8.01
C SER A 182 16.67 -2.43 7.51
N LYS A 183 16.57 -1.15 7.91
CA LYS A 183 15.53 -0.21 7.44
C LYS A 183 15.66 0.06 5.94
N THR A 184 16.86 0.44 5.49
CA THR A 184 17.13 0.72 4.07
C THR A 184 16.94 -0.51 3.19
N LEU A 185 17.34 -1.70 3.67
CA LEU A 185 17.09 -2.97 2.98
C LEU A 185 15.58 -3.29 2.89
N HIS A 186 14.84 -3.08 3.96
CA HIS A 186 13.38 -3.28 3.96
C HIS A 186 12.69 -2.36 2.96
N ALA A 187 13.06 -1.07 2.93
CA ALA A 187 12.58 -0.12 1.94
C ALA A 187 12.87 -0.58 0.50
N TYR A 188 14.11 -0.97 0.22
CA TYR A 188 14.52 -1.46 -1.10
C TYR A 188 13.70 -2.67 -1.56
N LEU A 189 13.59 -3.70 -0.72
CA LEU A 189 12.89 -4.93 -1.07
C LEU A 189 11.39 -4.69 -1.26
N THR A 190 10.78 -3.87 -0.40
CA THR A 190 9.36 -3.49 -0.49
C THR A 190 9.07 -2.80 -1.81
N PHE A 191 9.86 -1.80 -2.19
CA PHE A 191 9.66 -1.07 -3.44
C PHE A 191 9.93 -1.93 -4.69
N ARG A 192 10.96 -2.80 -4.66
CA ARG A 192 11.21 -3.75 -5.75
C ARG A 192 10.01 -4.67 -5.99
N ASP A 193 9.48 -5.28 -4.91
CA ASP A 193 8.37 -6.21 -5.02
C ASP A 193 7.07 -5.47 -5.38
N TYR A 194 6.90 -4.24 -4.90
CA TYR A 194 5.73 -3.42 -5.22
C TYR A 194 5.71 -2.96 -6.69
N VAL A 195 6.87 -2.64 -7.29
CA VAL A 195 6.98 -2.38 -8.74
C VAL A 195 6.51 -3.61 -9.53
N THR A 196 6.91 -4.80 -9.11
CA THR A 196 6.51 -6.06 -9.77
C THR A 196 5.00 -6.27 -9.66
N PHE A 197 4.45 -6.10 -8.46
CA PHE A 197 3.01 -6.19 -8.22
C PHE A 197 2.21 -5.19 -9.06
N LEU A 198 2.57 -3.91 -9.03
CA LEU A 198 1.85 -2.86 -9.76
C LEU A 198 1.92 -3.06 -11.28
N SER A 199 3.04 -3.58 -11.80
CA SER A 199 3.16 -3.94 -13.22
C SER A 199 2.20 -5.08 -13.61
N ASN A 200 2.03 -6.07 -12.73
CA ASN A 200 1.06 -7.14 -12.95
C ASN A 200 -0.39 -6.62 -12.80
N LEU A 201 -0.65 -5.78 -11.80
CA LEU A 201 -1.95 -5.17 -11.56
C LEU A 201 -2.41 -4.32 -12.75
N GLU A 202 -1.50 -3.56 -13.36
CA GLU A 202 -1.79 -2.77 -14.58
C GLU A 202 -2.28 -3.69 -15.71
N ARG A 203 -1.60 -4.82 -15.93
CA ARG A 203 -2.01 -5.80 -16.96
C ARG A 203 -3.34 -6.47 -16.63
N VAL A 204 -3.56 -6.82 -15.37
CA VAL A 204 -4.84 -7.40 -14.92
C VAL A 204 -5.99 -6.43 -15.17
N PHE A 205 -5.84 -5.15 -14.84
CA PHE A 205 -6.87 -4.16 -15.13
C PHE A 205 -7.08 -3.94 -16.63
N ALA A 206 -6.01 -3.91 -17.43
CA ALA A 206 -6.12 -3.80 -18.88
C ALA A 206 -6.95 -4.95 -19.47
N GLU A 207 -6.70 -6.18 -19.02
CA GLU A 207 -7.45 -7.36 -19.45
C GLU A 207 -8.92 -7.31 -19.00
N LEU A 208 -9.19 -6.88 -17.76
CA LEU A 208 -10.56 -6.69 -17.28
C LEU A 208 -11.32 -5.63 -18.10
N VAL A 209 -10.65 -4.54 -18.50
CA VAL A 209 -11.23 -3.51 -19.39
C VAL A 209 -11.56 -4.11 -20.75
N GLU A 210 -10.63 -4.86 -21.35
CA GLU A 210 -10.83 -5.48 -22.66
C GLU A 210 -12.04 -6.44 -22.62
N ARG A 211 -12.08 -7.34 -21.65
CA ARG A 211 -13.16 -8.32 -21.48
C ARG A 211 -14.53 -7.65 -21.26
N GLU A 212 -14.60 -6.57 -20.48
CA GLU A 212 -15.86 -5.83 -20.26
C GLU A 212 -16.29 -5.06 -21.52
N SER A 213 -15.35 -4.57 -22.34
CA SER A 213 -15.67 -3.79 -23.53
C SER A 213 -16.33 -4.60 -24.66
N VAL A 214 -16.23 -5.93 -24.60
CA VAL A 214 -16.79 -6.86 -25.60
C VAL A 214 -18.03 -7.63 -25.11
N ALA A 215 -18.39 -7.48 -23.83
CA ALA A 215 -19.56 -8.11 -23.21
C ALA A 215 -20.87 -7.36 -23.50
#